data_AF-A0AAV5KPK5-F1
#
_entry.id   AF-A0AAV5KPK5-F1
#
_cell.length_a   1.000
_cell.length_b   1.000
_cell.length_c   1.000
_cell.angle_alpha   90.00
_cell.angle_beta   90.00
_cell.angle_gamma   90.00
#
_symmetry.space_group_name_H-M   'P 1'
#
loop_
_entity.id
_entity.type
_entity.pdbx_description
1 polymer ?
#
loop_
_entity_poly.entity_id
_entity_poly.type
_entity_poly.pdbx_seq_one_letter_code
_entity_poly.pdbx_strand_id
1 'polypeptide(L)'
;MWYAMPNAQLMIYQPQTGCGGHSEDVRCQVDEAVRSRHKIDKMYAAFTGQPFEKVQLYTERDHYLSVAEAMEFGLIDGILETEF
;
A
#
# COMPACT_ATOMS: atom_id res chain seq x y z
N MET A 1 15.69 -8.03 -3.85
CA MET A 1 15.14 -8.73 -2.69
C MET A 1 14.93 -7.70 -1.59
N TRP A 2 13.71 -7.59 -1.09
CA TRP A 2 13.28 -6.70 -0.01
C TRP A 2 13.31 -7.46 1.31
N TYR A 3 13.90 -6.86 2.34
CA TYR A 3 14.03 -7.49 3.65
C TYR A 3 13.52 -6.58 4.76
N ALA A 4 13.02 -7.19 5.84
CA ALA A 4 12.63 -6.48 7.06
C ALA A 4 13.28 -7.10 8.30
N MET A 5 13.40 -6.31 9.37
CA MET A 5 13.88 -6.80 10.67
C MET A 5 12.82 -7.70 11.33
N PRO A 6 13.18 -8.63 12.23
CA PRO A 6 12.25 -9.61 12.80
C PRO A 6 11.06 -9.01 13.57
N ASN A 7 11.27 -7.83 14.17
CA ASN A 7 10.25 -7.12 14.94
C ASN A 7 9.66 -5.91 14.21
N ALA A 8 9.89 -5.79 12.89
CA ALA A 8 9.31 -4.70 12.12
C ALA A 8 7.79 -4.88 11.99
N GLN A 9 7.08 -3.76 11.84
CA GLN A 9 5.67 -3.75 11.51
C GLN A 9 5.51 -2.92 10.24
N LEU A 10 4.79 -3.49 9.27
CA LEU A 10 4.48 -2.82 8.03
C LEU A 10 3.04 -2.30 8.12
N MET A 11 2.78 -1.19 7.43
CA MET A 11 1.43 -0.69 7.26
C MET A 11 1.24 -0.25 5.83
N ILE A 12 0.16 -0.69 5.23
CA ILE A 12 -0.28 -0.28 3.90
C ILE A 12 -1.62 0.45 4.03
N TYR A 13 -1.80 1.47 3.20
CA TYR A 13 -2.98 2.32 3.19
C TYR A 13 -3.06 3.07 1.86
N GLN A 14 -4.25 3.59 1.58
CA GLN A 14 -4.53 4.41 0.41
C GLN A 14 -3.77 5.74 0.48
N PRO A 15 -3.39 6.33 -0.67
CA PRO A 15 -2.80 7.67 -0.67
C PRO A 15 -3.78 8.69 -0.07
N GLN A 16 -3.29 9.52 0.86
CA GLN A 16 -4.05 10.66 1.37
C GLN A 16 -4.03 11.80 0.36
N THR A 17 -5.20 12.36 0.04
CA THR A 17 -5.32 13.55 -0.82
C THR A 17 -6.19 14.59 -0.13
N GLY A 18 -5.76 15.85 -0.15
CA GLY A 18 -6.57 17.02 0.21
C GLY A 18 -7.08 17.71 -1.05
N CYS A 19 -8.33 18.19 -1.03
CA CYS A 19 -8.92 18.94 -2.13
C CYS A 19 -9.46 20.29 -1.62
N GLY A 20 -9.39 21.33 -2.44
CA GLY A 20 -9.88 22.66 -2.12
C GLY A 20 -9.77 23.64 -3.28
N GLY A 21 -10.63 24.66 -3.29
CA GLY A 21 -10.74 25.63 -4.37
C GLY A 21 -12.17 25.79 -4.87
N HIS A 22 -12.34 26.30 -6.09
CA HIS A 22 -13.65 26.35 -6.73
C HIS A 22 -14.12 24.94 -7.10
N SER A 23 -15.42 24.78 -7.37
CA SER A 23 -16.04 23.47 -7.63
C SER A 23 -15.33 22.68 -8.75
N GLU A 24 -14.87 23.35 -9.79
CA GLU A 24 -14.15 22.73 -10.90
C GLU A 24 -12.74 22.25 -10.51
N ASP A 25 -12.03 23.03 -9.67
CA ASP A 25 -10.71 22.66 -9.16
C ASP A 25 -10.80 21.43 -8.27
N VAL A 26 -11.79 21.41 -7.37
CA VAL A 26 -12.08 20.27 -6.50
C VAL A 26 -12.40 19.03 -7.32
N ARG A 27 -13.21 19.15 -8.39
CA ARG A 27 -13.51 18.02 -9.28
C ARG A 27 -12.23 17.46 -9.92
N CYS A 28 -11.39 18.34 -10.48
CA CYS A 28 -10.14 17.94 -11.11
C CYS A 28 -9.21 17.21 -10.13
N GLN A 29 -9.09 17.71 -8.90
CA GLN A 29 -8.27 17.11 -7.84
C GLN A 29 -8.80 15.73 -7.41
N VAL A 30 -10.12 15.59 -7.25
CA VAL A 30 -10.75 14.30 -6.91
C VAL A 30 -10.53 13.27 -8.02
N ASP A 31 -10.70 13.66 -9.29
CA ASP A 31 -10.45 12.76 -10.42
C ASP A 31 -8.99 12.26 -10.46
N GLU A 32 -8.03 13.15 -10.19
CA GLU A 32 -6.62 12.78 -10.12
C GLU A 32 -6.29 11.92 -8.89
N ALA A 33 -6.95 12.15 -7.75
CA ALA A 33 -6.82 11.32 -6.56
C ALA A 33 -7.29 9.87 -6.83
N VAL A 34 -8.43 9.70 -7.52
CA VAL A 34 -8.96 8.39 -7.90
C VAL A 34 -7.99 7.68 -8.86
N ARG A 35 -7.45 8.40 -9.85
CA ARG A 35 -6.44 7.85 -10.77
C ARG A 35 -5.16 7.43 -10.06
N SER A 36 -4.68 8.26 -9.14
CA SER A 36 -3.47 8.01 -8.35
C SER A 36 -3.63 6.77 -7.48
N ARG A 37 -4.77 6.64 -6.78
CA ARG A 37 -5.10 5.44 -6.01
C ARG A 37 -5.09 4.18 -6.88
N HIS A 38 -5.80 4.20 -8.01
CA HIS A 38 -5.87 3.06 -8.93
C HIS A 38 -4.48 2.65 -9.45
N LYS A 39 -3.63 3.64 -9.74
CA LYS A 39 -2.25 3.40 -10.18
C LYS A 39 -1.42 2.72 -9.08
N ILE A 40 -1.51 3.19 -7.85
CA ILE A 40 -0.79 2.62 -6.71
C ILE A 40 -1.26 1.19 -6.41
N ASP A 41 -2.58 0.95 -6.37
CA ASP A 41 -3.13 -0.39 -6.14
C ASP A 41 -2.69 -1.39 -7.21
N LYS A 42 -2.60 -0.96 -8.49
CA LYS A 42 -2.06 -1.78 -9.58
C LYS A 42 -0.58 -2.11 -9.38
N MET A 43 0.21 -1.15 -8.90
CA MET A 43 1.63 -1.37 -8.62
C MET A 43 1.81 -2.37 -7.48
N TYR A 44 1.05 -2.22 -6.39
CA TYR A 44 1.04 -3.21 -5.31
C TYR A 44 0.70 -4.61 -5.84
N ALA A 45 -0.38 -4.76 -6.60
CA ALA A 45 -0.76 -6.06 -7.17
C ALA A 45 0.34 -6.66 -8.06
N ALA A 46 1.00 -5.83 -8.88
CA ALA A 46 2.09 -6.28 -9.74
C ALA A 46 3.34 -6.72 -8.96
N PHE A 47 3.67 -6.03 -7.87
CA PHE A 47 4.86 -6.30 -7.07
C PHE A 47 4.67 -7.44 -6.07
N THR A 48 3.48 -7.57 -5.50
CA THR A 48 3.18 -8.59 -4.48
C THR A 48 2.63 -9.89 -5.09
N GLY A 49 2.18 -9.85 -6.35
CA GLY A 49 1.48 -10.95 -7.00
C GLY A 49 0.06 -11.18 -6.46
N GLN A 50 -0.44 -10.31 -5.58
CA GLN A 50 -1.79 -10.42 -5.04
C GLN A 50 -2.84 -9.96 -6.07
N PRO A 51 -4.05 -10.54 -6.03
CA PRO A 51 -5.17 -10.04 -6.83
C PRO A 51 -5.45 -8.56 -6.54
N PHE A 52 -5.76 -7.79 -7.58
CA PHE A 52 -6.04 -6.36 -7.47
C PHE A 52 -7.13 -6.06 -6.42
N GLU A 53 -8.22 -6.83 -6.41
CA GLU A 53 -9.33 -6.67 -5.44
C GLU A 53 -8.87 -6.87 -3.99
N LYS A 54 -7.95 -7.81 -3.75
CA LYS A 54 -7.39 -8.04 -2.41
C LYS A 54 -6.52 -6.86 -1.98
N VAL A 55 -5.72 -6.31 -2.88
CA VAL A 55 -4.93 -5.10 -2.60
C VAL A 55 -5.83 -3.94 -2.23
N GLN A 56 -6.89 -3.67 -3.00
CA GLN A 56 -7.81 -2.56 -2.72
C GLN A 56 -8.47 -2.68 -1.34
N LEU A 57 -8.86 -3.89 -0.94
CA LEU A 57 -9.44 -4.16 0.37
C LEU A 57 -8.43 -3.86 1.50
N TYR A 58 -7.17 -4.27 1.30
CA TYR A 58 -6.11 -4.07 2.27
C TYR A 58 -5.61 -2.62 2.33
N THR A 59 -5.72 -1.84 1.25
CA THR A 59 -5.30 -0.44 1.22
C THR A 59 -6.42 0.54 1.56
N GLU A 60 -7.68 0.12 1.64
CA GLU A 60 -8.80 1.04 1.90
C GLU A 60 -8.69 1.78 3.24
N ARG A 61 -8.09 1.12 4.23
CA ARG A 61 -7.80 1.67 5.56
C ARG A 61 -6.38 1.31 5.97
N ASP A 62 -5.96 1.86 7.10
CA ASP A 62 -4.69 1.49 7.71
C ASP A 62 -4.72 0.00 8.05
N HIS A 63 -3.91 -0.76 7.33
CA HIS A 63 -3.78 -2.19 7.56
C HIS A 63 -2.36 -2.48 8.01
N TYR A 64 -2.24 -2.88 9.28
CA TYR A 64 -0.97 -3.23 9.89
C TYR A 64 -0.70 -4.72 9.70
N LEU A 65 0.53 -5.04 9.32
CA LEU A 65 1.02 -6.38 9.04
C LEU A 65 2.26 -6.62 9.88
N SER A 66 2.29 -7.75 10.58
CA SER A 66 3.52 -8.34 11.09
C SER A 66 4.48 -8.65 9.95
N VAL A 67 5.74 -8.89 10.26
CA VAL A 67 6.74 -9.30 9.27
C VAL A 67 6.32 -10.57 8.53
N ALA A 68 5.75 -11.54 9.25
CA ALA A 68 5.27 -12.79 8.67
C ALA A 68 4.12 -12.53 7.68
N GLU A 69 3.13 -11.75 8.07
CA GLU A 69 2.00 -11.40 7.20
C GLU A 69 2.46 -10.58 5.99
N ALA A 70 3.44 -9.69 6.15
CA ALA A 70 4.02 -8.94 5.04
C ALA A 70 4.75 -9.83 4.04
N MET A 71 5.43 -10.88 4.52
CA MET A 71 6.10 -11.88 3.67
C MET A 71 5.06 -12.72 2.93
N GLU A 72 4.01 -13.18 3.60
CA GLU A 72 2.89 -13.90 2.97
C GLU A 72 2.12 -13.03 1.96
N PHE A 73 1.98 -11.73 2.26
CA PHE A 73 1.36 -10.80 1.34
C PHE A 73 2.25 -10.54 0.11
N GLY A 74 3.57 -10.76 0.20
CA GLY A 74 4.52 -10.49 -0.88
C GLY A 74 5.09 -9.06 -0.87
N LEU A 75 5.02 -8.37 0.27
CA LEU A 75 5.63 -7.03 0.45
C LEU A 75 7.13 -7.11 0.69
N ILE A 76 7.61 -8.24 1.22
CA ILE A 76 9.02 -8.51 1.51
C ILE A 76 9.37 -9.94 1.09
N ASP A 77 10.64 -10.15 0.75
CA ASP A 77 11.17 -11.45 0.31
C ASP A 77 11.85 -12.22 1.46
N GLY A 78 12.13 -11.58 2.60
CA GLY A 78 12.73 -12.26 3.74
C GLY A 78 12.90 -11.42 4.99
N ILE A 79 13.30 -12.09 6.06
CA ILE A 79 13.58 -11.51 7.38
C ILE A 79 15.09 -11.47 7.58
N LEU A 80 15.62 -10.32 7.98
CA LEU A 80 17.02 -10.20 8.40
C LEU A 80 17.20 -10.88 9.75
N GLU A 81 17.99 -11.95 9.78
CA GLU A 81 18.44 -12.55 11.04
C GLU A 81 19.64 -11.75 11.55
N THR A 82 19.51 -11.22 12.76
CA THR A 82 20.64 -10.61 13.48
C THR A 82 21.00 -11.55 14.62
N GLU A 83 22.24 -12.05 14.64
CA GLU A 83 22.79 -12.71 15.82
C GLU A 83 22.90 -11.65 16.94
N PHE A 84 22.23 -11.91 18.07
CA PHE A 84 22.37 -11.11 19.29
C PHE A 84 23.40 -11.74 20.23
#